data_AF-A0A7X7TAW9-F1
#
_entry.id   AF-A0A7X7TAW9-F1
#
_cell.length_a   1.000
_cell.length_b   1.000
_cell.length_c   1.000
_cell.angle_alpha   90.00
_cell.angle_beta   90.00
_cell.angle_gamma   90.00
#
_symmetry.space_group_name_H-M   'P 1'
#
loop_
_entity.id
_entity.type
_entity.pdbx_description
1 polymer ?
#
loop_
_entity_poly.entity_id
_entity_poly.type
_entity_poly.pdbx_seq_one_letter_code
_entity_poly.pdbx_strand_id
1 'polypeptide(L)'
;MRRTRIIGIGVIVLVLLAWLILETKRIHDRALCNGQLKAIETALRVYFEEYDRLPEYDQWYDQLIKVTDNVPEAFLCPAGNHSDKKGHYVLNQNFPIRWDGPIDMVLVFEGDEGWNQFGDETKWKSRHRNGANVLFSDGEVYFVKTEDAKKLRWK
;
A
#
# COMPACT_ATOMS: atom_id res chain seq x y z
N MET A 1 3.98 -33.88 -39.74
CA MET A 1 5.11 -33.06 -39.22
C MET A 1 4.87 -31.54 -39.19
N ARG A 2 4.12 -30.93 -40.12
CA ARG A 2 3.87 -29.47 -40.14
C ARG A 2 2.90 -28.97 -39.04
N ARG A 3 1.84 -29.73 -38.71
CA ARG A 3 0.84 -29.36 -37.69
C ARG A 3 1.41 -29.30 -36.26
N THR A 4 2.27 -30.23 -35.87
CA THR A 4 2.89 -30.24 -34.52
C THR A 4 3.83 -29.07 -34.28
N ARG A 5 4.53 -28.57 -35.31
CA ARG A 5 5.38 -27.37 -35.20
C ARG A 5 4.57 -26.08 -35.04
N ILE A 6 3.42 -25.96 -35.72
CA ILE A 6 2.53 -24.79 -35.60
C ILE A 6 1.88 -24.76 -34.22
N ILE A 7 1.46 -25.92 -33.69
CA ILE A 7 0.91 -26.03 -32.33
C ILE A 7 1.99 -25.65 -31.30
N GLY A 8 3.23 -26.12 -31.46
CA GLY A 8 4.33 -25.76 -30.57
C GLY A 8 4.63 -24.25 -30.54
N ILE A 9 4.66 -23.60 -31.70
CA ILE A 9 4.86 -22.14 -31.79
C ILE A 9 3.68 -21.38 -31.16
N GLY A 10 2.44 -21.82 -31.43
CA GLY A 10 1.24 -21.21 -30.86
C GLY A 10 1.23 -21.25 -29.33
N VAL A 11 1.62 -22.38 -28.73
CA VAL A 11 1.72 -22.53 -27.27
C VAL A 11 2.80 -21.60 -26.69
N ILE A 12 3.98 -21.52 -27.32
CA ILE A 12 5.06 -20.63 -26.86
C ILE A 12 4.62 -19.17 -26.88
N VAL A 13 3.97 -18.72 -27.96
CA VAL A 13 3.47 -17.34 -28.06
C VAL A 13 2.45 -17.05 -26.97
N LEU A 14 1.51 -17.96 -26.72
CA LEU A 14 0.51 -17.79 -25.66
C LEU A 14 1.14 -17.70 -24.26
N VAL A 15 2.15 -18.52 -23.98
CA VAL A 15 2.88 -18.48 -22.69
C VAL A 15 3.62 -17.15 -22.52
N LEU A 16 4.29 -16.66 -23.56
CA LEU A 16 4.99 -15.37 -23.52
C LEU A 16 4.03 -14.19 -23.33
N LEU A 17 2.88 -14.22 -24.02
CA LEU A 17 1.84 -13.19 -23.85
C LEU A 17 1.25 -13.21 -22.45
N ALA A 18 0.93 -14.40 -21.91
CA ALA A 18 0.44 -14.54 -20.54
C ALA A 18 1.47 -14.01 -19.53
N TRP A 19 2.75 -14.34 -19.71
CA TRP A 19 3.82 -13.82 -18.85
C TRP A 19 3.92 -12.29 -18.90
N LEU A 20 3.86 -11.70 -20.10
CA LEU A 20 3.88 -10.24 -20.27
C LEU A 20 2.70 -9.57 -19.58
N ILE A 21 1.48 -10.12 -19.72
CA ILE A 21 0.25 -9.60 -19.08
C ILE A 21 0.36 -9.65 -17.55
N LEU A 22 0.91 -10.74 -17.01
CA LEU A 22 1.11 -10.87 -15.55
C LEU A 22 2.11 -9.84 -15.02
N GLU A 23 3.18 -9.58 -15.76
CA GLU A 23 4.21 -8.61 -15.38
C GLU A 23 3.70 -7.16 -15.48
N THR A 24 2.92 -6.82 -16.52
CA THR A 24 2.32 -5.48 -16.64
C THR A 24 1.29 -5.23 -15.54
N LYS A 25 0.43 -6.21 -15.22
CA LYS A 25 -0.51 -6.11 -14.10
C LYS A 25 0.23 -5.84 -12.78
N ARG A 26 1.34 -6.52 -12.54
CA ARG A 26 2.16 -6.32 -11.33
C ARG A 26 2.68 -4.88 -11.20
N ILE A 27 3.18 -4.30 -12.29
CA ILE A 27 3.68 -2.93 -12.31
C ILE A 27 2.53 -1.95 -12.06
N HIS A 28 1.38 -2.20 -12.69
CA HIS A 28 0.18 -1.40 -12.53
C HIS A 28 -0.34 -1.42 -11.09
N ASP A 29 -0.48 -2.60 -10.47
CA ASP A 29 -0.95 -2.75 -9.09
C ASP A 29 -0.05 -1.99 -8.10
N ARG A 30 1.28 -2.01 -8.32
CA ARG A 30 2.24 -1.25 -7.50
C ARG A 30 2.08 0.25 -7.65
N ALA A 31 1.85 0.74 -8.87
CA ALA A 31 1.64 2.16 -9.14
C ALA A 31 0.31 2.66 -8.52
N LEU A 32 -0.75 1.87 -8.63
CA LEU A 32 -2.04 2.17 -7.99
C LEU A 32 -1.93 2.19 -6.47
N CYS A 33 -1.26 1.20 -5.87
CA CYS A 33 -0.98 1.18 -4.42
C CYS A 33 -0.22 2.42 -3.96
N ASN A 34 0.78 2.88 -4.74
CA ASN A 34 1.49 4.13 -4.45
C ASN A 34 0.55 5.34 -4.46
N GLY A 35 -0.32 5.45 -5.47
CA GLY A 35 -1.31 6.51 -5.57
C GLY A 35 -2.32 6.51 -4.42
N GLN A 36 -2.73 5.33 -3.95
CA GLN A 36 -3.60 5.18 -2.78
C GLN A 36 -2.95 5.68 -1.50
N LEU A 37 -1.68 5.33 -1.25
CA LEU A 37 -0.94 5.87 -0.11
C LEU A 37 -0.75 7.39 -0.19
N LYS A 38 -0.56 7.95 -1.39
CA LYS A 38 -0.55 9.41 -1.58
C LYS A 38 -1.91 10.05 -1.30
N ALA A 39 -3.02 9.41 -1.68
CA ALA A 39 -4.36 9.89 -1.31
C ALA A 39 -4.58 9.86 0.21
N ILE A 40 -4.13 8.79 0.88
CA ILE A 40 -4.14 8.68 2.35
C ILE A 40 -3.29 9.79 2.98
N GLU A 41 -2.09 10.05 2.47
CA GLU A 41 -1.20 11.13 2.93
C GLU A 41 -1.91 12.48 2.86
N THR A 42 -2.56 12.77 1.74
CA THR A 42 -3.30 14.02 1.56
C THR A 42 -4.44 14.13 2.56
N ALA A 43 -5.19 13.05 2.79
CA ALA A 43 -6.26 13.02 3.79
C ALA A 43 -5.73 13.23 5.21
N LEU A 44 -4.59 12.62 5.57
CA LEU A 44 -3.93 12.83 6.85
C LEU A 44 -3.49 14.29 7.04
N ARG A 45 -2.98 14.94 5.98
CA ARG A 45 -2.61 16.37 6.04
C ARG A 45 -3.82 17.26 6.24
N VAL A 46 -4.90 17.04 5.48
CA VAL A 46 -6.15 17.80 5.64
C VAL A 46 -6.68 17.65 7.08
N TYR A 47 -6.71 16.44 7.60
CA TYR A 47 -7.09 16.19 8.98
C TYR A 47 -6.16 16.91 9.97
N PHE A 48 -4.85 16.85 9.76
CA PHE A 48 -3.88 17.52 10.64
C PHE A 48 -4.04 19.04 10.62
N GLU A 49 -4.27 19.65 9.46
CA GLU A 49 -4.52 21.08 9.33
C GLU A 49 -5.80 21.54 10.07
N GLU A 50 -6.83 20.68 10.12
CA GLU A 50 -8.09 20.99 10.81
C GLU A 50 -8.01 20.77 12.33
N TYR A 51 -7.28 19.75 12.79
CA TYR A 51 -7.30 19.32 14.20
C TYR A 51 -5.97 19.51 14.96
N ASP A 52 -4.89 19.99 14.32
CA ASP A 52 -3.51 20.11 14.85
C ASP A 52 -2.97 18.78 15.45
N ARG A 53 -3.47 17.66 14.94
CA ARG A 53 -3.11 16.30 15.38
C ARG A 53 -3.47 15.27 14.32
N LEU A 54 -2.76 14.15 14.34
CA LEU A 54 -3.12 12.96 13.56
C LEU A 54 -4.38 12.29 14.15
N PRO A 55 -5.09 11.49 13.32
CA PRO A 55 -6.24 10.75 13.79
C PRO A 55 -5.89 9.71 14.86
N GLU A 56 -6.89 9.32 15.63
CA GLU A 56 -6.78 8.24 16.62
C GLU A 56 -6.58 6.90 15.91
N TYR A 57 -5.65 6.10 16.42
CA TYR A 57 -5.22 4.86 15.76
C TYR A 57 -6.34 3.86 15.47
N ASP A 58 -7.32 3.72 16.37
CA ASP A 58 -8.41 2.76 16.25
C ASP A 58 -9.62 3.29 15.46
N GLN A 59 -9.54 4.53 14.96
CA GLN A 59 -10.62 5.22 14.23
C GLN A 59 -10.12 5.96 12.97
N TRP A 60 -8.86 5.77 12.57
CA TRP A 60 -8.24 6.66 11.61
C TRP A 60 -8.87 6.62 10.21
N TYR A 61 -9.32 5.48 9.71
CA TYR A 61 -10.08 5.45 8.44
C TYR A 61 -11.39 6.21 8.56
N ASP A 62 -12.15 5.98 9.64
CA ASP A 62 -13.44 6.65 9.86
C ASP A 62 -13.28 8.16 10.00
N GLN A 63 -12.20 8.61 10.63
CA GLN A 63 -11.87 10.02 10.80
C GLN A 63 -11.44 10.66 9.48
N LEU A 64 -10.63 9.95 8.67
CA LEU A 64 -10.24 10.44 7.34
C LEU A 64 -11.41 10.53 6.37
N ILE A 65 -12.34 9.57 6.37
CA ILE A 65 -13.54 9.60 5.53
C ILE A 65 -14.40 10.83 5.81
N LYS A 66 -14.45 11.31 7.06
CA LYS A 66 -15.24 12.50 7.42
C LYS A 66 -14.69 13.79 6.82
N VAL A 67 -13.38 13.87 6.61
CA VAL A 67 -12.72 15.06 6.07
C VAL A 67 -12.50 14.97 4.55
N THR A 68 -12.74 13.80 3.94
CA THR A 68 -12.50 13.57 2.52
C THR A 68 -13.55 12.64 1.89
N ASP A 69 -14.29 13.15 0.90
CA ASP A 69 -15.42 12.45 0.27
C ASP A 69 -15.05 11.16 -0.51
N ASN A 70 -13.75 10.83 -0.69
CA ASN A 70 -13.27 9.85 -1.68
C ASN A 70 -12.19 8.85 -1.19
N VAL A 71 -12.10 8.55 0.11
CA VAL A 71 -11.03 7.68 0.66
C VAL A 71 -11.36 6.19 0.87
N PRO A 72 -12.61 5.69 0.87
CA PRO A 72 -12.86 4.26 1.10
C PRO A 72 -12.08 3.32 0.16
N GLU A 73 -12.01 3.64 -1.13
CA GLU A 73 -11.24 2.88 -2.12
C GLU A 73 -9.73 3.08 -1.97
N ALA A 74 -9.30 4.22 -1.44
CA ALA A 74 -7.89 4.48 -1.18
C ALA A 74 -7.33 3.58 -0.07
N PHE A 75 -8.17 3.00 0.78
CA PHE A 75 -7.72 2.05 1.80
C PHE A 75 -7.47 0.63 1.27
N LEU A 76 -7.73 0.36 -0.01
CA LEU A 76 -7.69 -0.98 -0.59
C LEU A 76 -6.51 -1.18 -1.55
N CYS A 77 -5.36 -1.68 -1.06
CA CYS A 77 -4.27 -2.13 -1.94
C CYS A 77 -4.79 -3.05 -3.07
N PRO A 78 -4.48 -2.79 -4.37
CA PRO A 78 -4.96 -3.59 -5.50
C PRO A 78 -4.47 -5.05 -5.49
N ALA A 79 -3.36 -5.32 -4.81
CA ALA A 79 -2.82 -6.67 -4.63
C ALA A 79 -3.40 -7.41 -3.41
N GLY A 80 -4.24 -6.74 -2.61
CA GLY A 80 -4.91 -7.35 -1.45
C GLY A 80 -6.10 -8.23 -1.84
N ASN A 81 -6.69 -8.91 -0.85
CA ASN A 81 -7.94 -9.64 -1.05
C ASN A 81 -9.14 -8.71 -0.83
N HIS A 82 -9.96 -8.51 -1.86
CA HIS A 82 -11.07 -7.56 -1.82
C HIS A 82 -12.40 -8.22 -1.44
N SER A 83 -12.42 -9.52 -1.10
CA SER A 83 -13.65 -10.27 -0.81
C SER A 83 -14.50 -9.64 0.29
N ASP A 84 -13.84 -9.01 1.27
CA ASP A 84 -14.49 -8.45 2.47
C ASP A 84 -14.42 -6.92 2.51
N LYS A 85 -13.87 -6.25 1.47
CA LYS A 85 -13.61 -4.79 1.41
C LYS A 85 -12.93 -4.22 2.67
N LYS A 86 -12.11 -5.01 3.35
CA LYS A 86 -11.31 -4.58 4.50
C LYS A 86 -10.13 -3.74 4.01
N GLY A 87 -9.72 -2.74 4.78
CA GLY A 87 -8.52 -1.98 4.43
C GLY A 87 -7.24 -2.80 4.52
N HIS A 88 -6.22 -2.35 3.81
CA HIS A 88 -4.94 -3.04 3.64
C HIS A 88 -3.75 -2.25 4.20
N TYR A 89 -4.02 -1.09 4.78
CA TYR A 89 -2.99 -0.18 5.27
C TYR A 89 -3.04 -0.03 6.79
N VAL A 90 -1.86 0.07 7.39
CA VAL A 90 -1.68 0.13 8.82
C VAL A 90 -0.98 1.45 9.16
N LEU A 91 -1.55 2.18 10.13
CA LEU A 91 -0.92 3.37 10.69
C LEU A 91 0.14 2.97 11.72
N ASN A 92 1.35 3.54 11.63
CA ASN A 92 2.43 3.23 12.55
C ASN A 92 2.12 3.78 13.96
N GLN A 93 1.93 2.89 14.92
CA GLN A 93 1.58 3.24 16.31
C GLN A 93 2.69 3.97 17.06
N ASN A 94 3.93 3.87 16.57
CA ASN A 94 5.08 4.55 17.15
C ASN A 94 5.21 6.00 16.65
N PHE A 95 4.46 6.39 15.62
CA PHE A 95 4.53 7.75 15.10
C PHE A 95 3.92 8.73 16.12
N PRO A 96 4.51 9.92 16.34
CA PRO A 96 3.92 10.88 17.27
C PRO A 96 2.54 11.34 16.79
N ILE A 97 1.64 11.65 17.72
CA ILE A 97 0.31 12.19 17.38
C ILE A 97 0.40 13.57 16.71
N ARG A 98 1.48 14.31 16.96
CA ARG A 98 1.84 15.51 16.20
C ARG A 98 2.66 15.09 14.98
N TRP A 99 2.54 15.82 13.88
CA TRP A 99 3.36 15.57 12.68
C TRP A 99 4.78 16.14 12.84
N ASP A 100 5.50 15.70 13.87
CA ASP A 100 6.86 16.16 14.22
C ASP A 100 7.87 15.01 14.33
N GLY A 101 7.51 13.82 13.86
CA GLY A 101 8.41 12.67 13.76
C GLY A 101 9.56 12.88 12.76
N PRO A 102 10.64 12.08 12.85
CA PRO A 102 11.74 12.13 11.89
C PRO A 102 11.24 11.94 10.45
N ILE A 103 11.81 12.69 9.49
CA ILE A 103 11.35 12.73 8.08
C ILE A 103 11.39 11.38 7.34
N ASP A 104 12.28 10.48 7.79
CA ASP A 104 12.50 9.14 7.23
C ASP A 104 11.76 8.05 8.02
N MET A 105 10.85 8.44 8.92
CA MET A 105 10.05 7.53 9.73
C MET A 105 8.87 6.99 8.94
N VAL A 106 8.59 5.69 9.10
CA VAL A 106 7.41 5.05 8.52
C VAL A 106 6.15 5.63 9.16
N LEU A 107 5.22 6.13 8.34
CA LEU A 107 3.93 6.67 8.76
C LEU A 107 2.80 5.67 8.50
N VAL A 108 2.62 5.25 7.24
CA VAL A 108 1.61 4.24 6.85
C VAL A 108 2.26 3.18 5.97
N PHE A 109 1.88 1.92 6.15
CA PHE A 109 2.43 0.81 5.40
C PHE A 109 1.38 -0.24 5.05
N GLU A 110 1.67 -1.06 4.04
CA GLU A 110 0.84 -2.23 3.75
C GLU A 110 1.00 -3.29 4.84
N GLY A 111 -0.11 -3.73 5.41
CA GLY A 111 -0.09 -4.70 6.51
C GLY A 111 -1.28 -5.63 6.50
N ASP A 112 -1.64 -6.16 7.68
CA ASP A 112 -2.79 -7.06 7.86
C ASP A 112 -4.11 -6.46 7.35
N GLU A 113 -5.07 -7.33 7.00
CA GLU A 113 -6.40 -6.90 6.53
C GLU A 113 -7.27 -6.50 7.72
N GLY A 114 -7.90 -5.33 7.62
CA GLY A 114 -8.85 -4.88 8.62
C GLY A 114 -9.25 -3.42 8.46
N TRP A 115 -10.26 -3.02 9.23
CA TRP A 115 -10.63 -1.61 9.36
C TRP A 115 -9.83 -0.96 10.49
N ASN A 116 -9.44 0.31 10.35
CA ASN A 116 -8.64 1.08 11.32
C ASN A 116 -7.43 0.32 11.87
N GLN A 117 -6.64 -0.31 10.99
CA GLN A 117 -5.47 -1.04 11.45
C GLN A 117 -4.37 -0.06 11.87
N PHE A 118 -3.75 -0.37 13.01
CA PHE A 118 -2.54 0.29 13.50
C PHE A 118 -1.59 -0.75 14.10
N GLY A 119 -0.31 -0.44 14.19
CA GLY A 119 0.69 -1.33 14.75
C GLY A 119 2.12 -0.92 14.40
N ASP A 120 3.06 -1.83 14.61
CA ASP A 120 4.48 -1.65 14.32
C ASP A 120 4.93 -2.56 13.15
N GLU A 121 6.23 -2.76 12.99
CA GLU A 121 6.81 -3.60 11.94
C GLU A 121 6.26 -5.03 11.90
N THR A 122 5.68 -5.54 12.99
CA THR A 122 5.16 -6.91 13.07
C THR A 122 3.93 -7.12 12.19
N LYS A 123 3.19 -6.04 11.89
CA LYS A 123 2.01 -6.08 11.01
C LYS A 123 2.33 -5.92 9.54
N TRP A 124 3.59 -5.65 9.18
CA TRP A 124 4.02 -5.45 7.81
C TRP A 124 3.70 -6.64 6.90
N LYS A 125 3.16 -6.38 5.71
CA LYS A 125 2.92 -7.39 4.68
C LYS A 125 3.47 -6.97 3.33
N SER A 126 4.31 -7.85 2.77
CA SER A 126 4.76 -7.75 1.38
C SER A 126 3.68 -8.24 0.42
N ARG A 127 2.69 -7.41 0.09
CA ARG A 127 1.60 -7.80 -0.85
C ARG A 127 2.00 -7.73 -2.32
N HIS A 128 3.09 -7.02 -2.61
CA HIS A 128 3.70 -7.03 -3.92
C HIS A 128 4.93 -7.94 -3.93
N ARG A 129 5.33 -8.43 -5.11
CA ARG A 129 6.43 -9.39 -5.27
C ARG A 129 7.71 -8.88 -4.58
N ASN A 130 8.00 -9.44 -3.40
CA ASN A 130 9.15 -9.14 -2.53
C ASN A 130 9.21 -7.70 -2.01
N GLY A 131 8.09 -7.04 -1.81
CA GLY A 131 8.04 -5.75 -1.12
C GLY A 131 6.64 -5.19 -0.95
N ALA A 132 6.59 -3.96 -0.45
CA ALA A 132 5.39 -3.16 -0.33
C ALA A 132 5.73 -1.67 -0.43
N ASN A 133 4.74 -0.87 -0.80
CA ASN A 133 4.84 0.57 -0.71
C ASN A 133 4.68 1.04 0.75
N VAL A 134 5.43 2.09 1.08
CA VAL A 134 5.49 2.67 2.42
C VAL A 134 5.39 4.16 2.29
N LEU A 135 4.47 4.76 3.02
CA LEU A 135 4.40 6.19 3.21
C LEU A 135 5.28 6.60 4.38
N PHE A 136 6.19 7.53 4.13
CA PHE A 136 7.05 8.14 5.14
C PHE A 136 6.46 9.49 5.59
N SER A 137 6.95 9.98 6.72
CA SER A 137 6.46 11.21 7.35
C SER A 137 6.76 12.47 6.55
N ASP A 138 7.76 12.47 5.67
CA ASP A 138 7.97 13.54 4.68
C ASP A 138 6.87 13.60 3.61
N GLY A 139 5.98 12.60 3.57
CA GLY A 139 4.92 12.46 2.59
C GLY A 139 5.31 11.62 1.39
N GLU A 140 6.56 11.15 1.30
CA GLU A 140 7.01 10.32 0.19
C GLU A 140 6.59 8.86 0.32
N VAL A 141 6.29 8.25 -0.83
CA VAL A 141 5.89 6.84 -0.90
C VAL A 141 6.94 6.07 -1.69
N TYR A 142 7.64 5.16 -1.00
CA TYR A 142 8.66 4.31 -1.63
C TYR A 142 8.27 2.85 -1.60
N PHE A 143 8.63 2.14 -2.66
CA PHE A 143 8.57 0.68 -2.66
C PHE A 143 9.77 0.12 -1.90
N VAL A 144 9.51 -0.52 -0.77
CA VAL A 144 10.54 -1.13 0.06
C VAL A 144 10.52 -2.64 -0.16
N LYS A 145 11.70 -3.21 -0.42
CA LYS A 145 11.86 -4.65 -0.53
C LYS A 145 11.75 -5.31 0.84
N THR A 146 11.25 -6.54 0.89
CA THR A 146 11.12 -7.31 2.15
C THR A 146 12.43 -7.40 2.93
N GLU A 147 13.56 -7.53 2.24
CA GLU A 147 14.90 -7.58 2.84
C GLU A 147 15.35 -6.26 3.48
N ASP A 148 14.80 -5.13 3.02
CA ASP A 148 15.13 -3.79 3.49
C ASP A 148 14.17 -3.30 4.58
N ALA A 149 13.04 -3.98 4.82
CA ALA A 149 12.04 -3.59 5.82
C ALA A 149 12.63 -3.42 7.24
N LYS A 150 13.64 -4.23 7.61
CA LYS A 150 14.33 -4.14 8.90
C LYS A 150 15.24 -2.91 9.04
N LYS A 151 15.56 -2.24 7.93
CA LYS A 151 16.41 -1.04 7.89
C LYS A 151 15.61 0.25 8.04
N LEU A 152 14.28 0.16 7.93
CA LEU A 152 13.40 1.32 8.05
C LEU A 152 13.37 1.84 9.49
N ARG A 153 13.09 3.13 9.64
CA ARG A 153 12.84 3.76 10.93
C ARG A 153 11.38 3.57 11.32
N TRP A 154 11.14 2.61 12.22
CA TRP A 154 9.81 2.32 12.76
C TRP A 154 9.47 3.11 14.02
N LYS A 155 10.47 3.69 14.69
CA LYS A 155 10.39 4.44 15.96
C LYS A 155 11.50 5.49 16.02
#